data_AF-A0A369BA06-F1
#
_entry.id   AF-A0A369BA06-F1
#
_cell.length_a   1.000
_cell.length_b   1.000
_cell.length_c   1.000
_cell.angle_alpha   90.00
_cell.angle_beta   90.00
_cell.angle_gamma   90.00
#
_symmetry.space_group_name_H-M   'P 1'
#
loop_
_entity.id
_entity.type
_entity.pdbx_description
1 polymer ?
#
loop_
_entity_poly.entity_id
_entity_poly.type
_entity_poly.pdbx_seq_one_letter_code
_entity_poly.pdbx_strand_id
1 'polypeptide(L)'
;MSKLLNTLLQSVNQQDIIDYAEGFNGLIAVTKNAVYLQRGKVLERKSLKTYTIKNIASIQSKKKTFLQNGYFQIIPNSGGSEVKRFTKGSDYLFDENTITIANNKDYENFTRLEQLIYKLQNEPSVPSTIAPTNQTVEDELSKLEKLAQLKDQGIISLEEFEAKKKEILFKV
;
A
#
# COMPACT_ATOMS: atom_id res chain seq x y z
N MET A 1 -14.09 6.14 16.04
CA MET A 1 -13.30 6.01 14.80
C MET A 1 -12.20 7.08 14.82
N SER A 2 -10.94 6.72 14.55
CA SER A 2 -9.79 7.63 14.64
C SER A 2 -9.83 8.72 13.56
N LYS A 3 -9.44 9.97 13.90
CA LYS A 3 -9.32 11.07 12.93
C LYS A 3 -8.32 10.74 11.81
N LEU A 4 -7.27 9.98 12.12
CA LEU A 4 -6.29 9.54 11.11
C LEU A 4 -6.86 8.50 10.16
N LEU A 5 -7.65 7.55 10.68
CA LEU A 5 -8.32 6.56 9.85
C LEU A 5 -9.28 7.27 8.87
N ASN A 6 -10.08 8.24 9.33
CA ASN A 6 -10.94 9.01 8.43
C ASN A 6 -10.15 9.77 7.36
N THR A 7 -8.96 10.28 7.70
CA THR A 7 -8.09 10.97 6.74
C THR A 7 -7.55 10.00 5.70
N LEU A 8 -7.14 8.80 6.13
CA LEU A 8 -6.68 7.76 5.21
C LEU A 8 -7.81 7.28 4.28
N LEU A 9 -9.03 7.09 4.82
CA LEU A 9 -10.19 6.65 4.06
C LEU A 9 -10.66 7.68 3.01
N GLN A 10 -10.23 8.94 3.10
CA GLN A 10 -10.43 9.93 2.03
C GLN A 10 -9.50 9.71 0.84
N SER A 11 -8.36 9.03 1.04
CA SER A 11 -7.33 8.81 0.02
C SER A 11 -7.22 7.34 -0.43
N VAL A 12 -7.87 6.42 0.28
CA VAL A 12 -7.81 4.98 0.02
C VAL A 12 -9.22 4.39 0.08
N ASN A 13 -9.56 3.53 -0.87
CA ASN A 13 -10.83 2.82 -0.85
C ASN A 13 -10.90 1.89 0.36
N GLN A 14 -11.89 2.10 1.22
CA GLN A 14 -12.06 1.34 2.46
C GLN A 14 -12.17 -0.17 2.23
N GLN A 15 -12.73 -0.59 1.09
CA GLN A 15 -12.96 -2.00 0.77
C GLN A 15 -11.66 -2.76 0.45
N ASP A 16 -10.60 -2.03 0.09
CA ASP A 16 -9.31 -2.62 -0.26
C ASP A 16 -8.40 -2.79 0.96
N ILE A 17 -8.73 -2.14 2.08
CA ILE A 17 -7.99 -2.26 3.33
C ILE A 17 -8.28 -3.63 3.95
N ILE A 18 -7.29 -4.51 3.89
CA ILE A 18 -7.34 -5.80 4.56
C ILE A 18 -7.24 -5.59 6.07
N ASP A 19 -6.35 -4.66 6.47
CA ASP A 19 -6.00 -4.49 7.87
C ASP A 19 -5.30 -3.15 8.15
N TYR A 20 -5.32 -2.70 9.40
CA TYR A 20 -4.62 -1.50 9.82
C TYR A 20 -4.20 -1.54 11.29
N ALA A 21 -3.21 -0.72 11.65
CA ALA A 21 -2.74 -0.51 13.01
C ALA A 21 -2.41 0.96 13.24
N GLU A 22 -2.72 1.45 14.43
CA GLU A 22 -2.54 2.84 14.79
C GLU A 22 -1.47 2.95 15.88
N GLY A 23 -0.49 3.83 15.67
CA GLY A 23 0.57 4.13 16.62
C GLY A 23 0.43 5.51 17.24
N PHE A 24 1.48 5.96 17.90
CA PHE A 24 1.52 7.25 18.59
C PHE A 24 1.50 8.44 17.63
N ASN A 25 2.25 8.35 16.52
CA ASN A 25 2.45 9.46 15.58
C ASN A 25 1.78 9.24 14.21
N GLY A 26 1.16 8.08 13.98
CA GLY A 26 0.52 7.78 12.71
C GLY A 26 -0.24 6.45 12.71
N LEU A 27 -0.62 6.02 11.52
CA LEU A 27 -1.36 4.80 11.23
C LEU A 27 -0.78 4.12 9.99
N ILE A 28 -0.78 2.78 9.99
CA ILE A 28 -0.45 1.96 8.83
C ILE A 28 -1.69 1.19 8.42
N ALA A 29 -1.98 1.17 7.13
CA ALA A 29 -2.98 0.30 6.54
C ALA A 29 -2.38 -0.54 5.41
N VAL A 30 -2.82 -1.79 5.32
CA VAL A 30 -2.32 -2.77 4.36
C VAL A 30 -3.46 -3.17 3.43
N THR A 31 -3.19 -3.12 2.14
CA THR A 31 -4.04 -3.66 1.07
C THR A 31 -3.30 -4.80 0.37
N LYS A 32 -3.95 -5.46 -0.59
CA LYS A 32 -3.31 -6.54 -1.38
C LYS A 32 -2.06 -6.08 -2.11
N ASN A 33 -2.03 -4.81 -2.54
CA ASN A 33 -1.01 -4.30 -3.46
C ASN A 33 -0.06 -3.29 -2.80
N ALA A 34 -0.50 -2.60 -1.75
CA ALA A 34 0.25 -1.51 -1.14
C ALA A 34 0.07 -1.41 0.37
N VAL A 35 1.02 -0.72 1.00
CA VAL A 35 1.00 -0.31 2.40
C VAL A 35 0.97 1.20 2.44
N TYR A 36 0.01 1.75 3.16
CA TYR A 36 -0.16 3.18 3.36
C TYR A 36 0.27 3.55 4.77
N LEU A 37 1.15 4.54 4.87
CA LEU A 37 1.64 5.10 6.14
C LEU A 37 1.17 6.54 6.22
N GLN A 38 0.23 6.81 7.14
CA GLN A 38 -0.34 8.12 7.41
C GLN A 38 0.24 8.69 8.71
N ARG A 39 0.89 9.85 8.65
CA ARG A 39 1.38 10.62 9.81
C ARG A 39 0.44 11.78 10.18
N GLY A 40 0.51 12.22 11.44
CA GLY A 40 0.03 13.56 11.83
C GLY A 40 -1.04 13.59 12.92
N LYS A 41 -0.74 13.08 14.13
CA LYS A 41 -1.70 13.13 15.25
C LYS A 41 -1.81 14.48 15.97
N VAL A 42 -0.73 15.22 16.22
CA VAL A 42 -0.84 16.46 17.04
C VAL A 42 0.17 17.57 16.69
N LEU A 43 1.43 17.29 16.33
CA LEU A 43 2.45 18.34 16.08
C LEU A 43 3.27 18.16 14.78
N GLU A 44 3.02 17.08 14.04
CA GLU A 44 3.82 16.72 12.87
C GLU A 44 3.11 17.10 11.57
N ARG A 45 3.90 17.38 10.53
CA ARG A 45 3.37 17.54 9.17
C ARG A 45 2.62 16.27 8.79
N LYS A 46 1.35 16.42 8.42
CA LYS A 46 0.58 15.32 7.86
C LYS A 46 1.27 14.86 6.59
N SER A 47 1.57 13.57 6.51
CA SER A 47 2.14 12.95 5.32
C SER A 47 1.48 11.60 5.10
N LEU A 48 1.29 11.26 3.83
CA LEU A 48 0.83 9.95 3.39
C LEU A 48 1.92 9.39 2.48
N LYS A 49 2.52 8.27 2.89
CA LYS A 49 3.44 7.50 2.06
C LYS A 49 2.77 6.20 1.63
N THR A 50 2.96 5.86 0.36
CA THR A 50 2.46 4.62 -0.22
C THR A 50 3.65 3.79 -0.65
N TYR A 51 3.72 2.55 -0.16
CA TYR A 51 4.72 1.56 -0.53
C TYR A 51 4.02 0.41 -1.23
N THR A 52 4.35 0.16 -2.48
CA THR A 52 3.92 -1.09 -3.13
C THR A 52 4.50 -2.27 -2.35
N ILE A 53 3.70 -3.32 -2.11
CA ILE A 53 4.10 -4.51 -1.36
C ILE A 53 5.44 -5.08 -1.90
N LYS A 54 5.59 -5.12 -3.22
CA LYS A 54 6.82 -5.58 -3.91
C LYS A 54 8.04 -4.66 -3.76
N ASN A 55 7.84 -3.38 -3.44
CA ASN A 55 8.91 -2.40 -3.28
C ASN A 55 9.38 -2.29 -1.82
N ILE A 56 8.81 -3.07 -0.89
CA ILE A 56 9.26 -3.12 0.49
C ILE A 56 10.41 -4.13 0.57
N ALA A 57 11.61 -3.66 0.89
CA ALA A 57 12.80 -4.50 1.07
C ALA A 57 12.72 -5.28 2.38
N SER A 58 12.37 -4.58 3.45
CA SER A 58 12.23 -5.17 4.79
C SER A 58 11.39 -4.27 5.69
N ILE A 59 10.93 -4.86 6.79
CA ILE A 59 10.25 -4.17 7.88
C ILE A 59 11.09 -4.35 9.14
N GLN A 60 11.31 -3.27 9.88
CA GLN A 60 11.93 -3.34 11.20
C GLN A 60 10.93 -2.94 12.26
N SER A 61 10.52 -3.90 13.08
CA SER A 61 9.68 -3.66 14.25
C SER A 61 10.50 -3.84 15.53
N LYS A 62 10.36 -2.91 16.49
CA LYS A 62 10.93 -3.02 17.83
C LYS A 62 9.86 -2.78 18.88
N LYS A 63 9.84 -3.65 19.88
CA LYS A 63 8.97 -3.50 21.05
C LYS A 63 9.44 -2.34 21.91
N LYS A 64 8.49 -1.72 22.62
CA LYS A 64 8.79 -0.75 23.66
C LYS A 64 9.61 -1.39 24.78
N THR A 65 10.59 -0.65 25.28
CA THR A 65 11.34 -0.97 26.50
C THR A 65 11.01 0.03 27.60
N PHE A 66 11.58 -0.16 28.79
CA PHE A 66 11.39 0.79 29.90
C PHE A 66 11.90 2.20 29.55
N LEU A 67 12.98 2.30 28.77
CA LEU A 67 13.68 3.56 28.49
C LEU A 67 13.34 4.18 27.12
N GLN A 68 12.74 3.42 26.21
CA GLN A 68 12.53 3.86 24.82
C GLN A 68 11.21 3.31 24.27
N ASN A 69 10.52 4.11 23.45
CA ASN A 69 9.34 3.66 22.73
C ASN A 69 9.72 2.62 21.67
N GLY A 70 8.75 1.78 21.33
CA GLY A 70 8.90 0.87 20.20
C GLY A 70 8.71 1.63 18.89
N TYR A 71 9.02 0.98 17.78
CA TYR A 71 8.77 1.54 16.46
C TYR A 71 8.52 0.46 15.42
N PHE A 72 7.92 0.88 14.31
CA PHE A 72 7.72 0.10 13.10
C PHE A 72 8.21 0.91 11.91
N GLN A 73 9.27 0.46 11.25
CA GLN A 73 9.90 1.16 10.13
C GLN A 73 9.81 0.34 8.86
N ILE A 74 9.35 0.96 7.78
CA ILE A 74 9.33 0.37 6.44
C ILE A 74 10.62 0.77 5.71
N ILE A 75 11.33 -0.22 5.15
CA ILE A 75 12.54 -0.01 4.36
C ILE A 75 12.22 -0.38 2.91
N PRO A 76 12.13 0.58 1.97
CA PRO A 76 11.88 0.29 0.56
C PRO A 76 13.15 -0.13 -0.21
N ASN A 77 12.99 -0.79 -1.36
CA ASN A 77 14.09 -1.24 -2.23
C ASN A 77 14.77 -0.08 -2.99
N SER A 78 14.08 1.04 -3.17
CA SER A 78 14.65 2.23 -3.81
C SER A 78 15.58 2.96 -2.84
N GLY A 79 16.88 2.96 -3.13
CA GLY A 79 17.97 3.53 -2.32
C GLY A 79 17.96 5.05 -2.08
N GLY A 80 16.80 5.72 -2.16
CA GLY A 80 16.61 7.15 -1.86
C GLY A 80 16.21 7.45 -0.41
N SER A 81 15.74 6.46 0.35
CA SER A 81 15.56 6.59 1.79
C SER A 81 16.61 5.73 2.49
N GLU A 82 17.73 6.34 2.85
CA GLU A 82 18.76 5.70 3.66
C GLU A 82 18.09 4.99 4.85
N VAL A 83 18.45 3.73 5.08
CA VAL A 83 18.07 3.02 6.31
C VAL A 83 18.67 3.79 7.47
N LYS A 84 17.89 4.69 8.05
CA LYS A 84 18.35 5.49 9.18
C LYS A 84 18.51 4.57 10.36
N ARG A 85 19.76 4.17 10.64
CA ARG A 85 20.14 3.62 11.93
C ARG A 85 19.97 4.74 12.94
N PHE A 86 18.90 4.70 13.72
CA PHE A 86 18.64 5.68 14.77
C PHE A 86 19.78 5.62 15.80
N THR A 87 20.70 6.57 15.72
CA THR A 87 21.83 6.69 16.65
C THR A 87 21.43 7.44 17.92
N LYS A 88 20.40 8.28 17.86
CA LYS A 88 19.76 8.87 19.04
C LYS A 88 18.40 8.22 19.30
N GLY A 89 18.08 8.01 20.58
CA GLY A 89 16.86 7.32 21.02
C GLY A 89 15.54 8.04 20.73
N SER A 90 15.55 9.13 19.97
CA SER A 90 14.36 9.88 19.54
C SER A 90 14.31 10.14 18.02
N ASP A 91 15.33 9.77 17.25
CA ASP A 91 15.38 10.07 15.82
C ASP A 91 14.24 9.37 15.04
N TYR A 92 13.79 8.21 15.51
CA TYR A 92 12.66 7.47 14.93
C TYR A 92 11.33 8.20 15.05
N LEU A 93 11.19 9.13 16.00
CA LEU A 93 9.97 9.91 16.16
C LEU A 93 9.72 10.77 14.93
N PHE A 94 10.77 11.32 14.32
CA PHE A 94 10.69 12.26 13.21
C PHE A 94 10.89 11.60 11.84
N ASP A 95 11.16 10.30 11.80
CA ASP A 95 11.35 9.57 10.55
C ASP A 95 10.03 9.29 9.85
N GLU A 96 9.94 9.65 8.57
CA GLU A 96 8.70 9.56 7.78
C GLU A 96 8.30 8.13 7.44
N ASN A 97 9.25 7.19 7.48
CA ASN A 97 9.01 5.78 7.17
C ASN A 97 8.71 4.97 8.45
N THR A 98 8.58 5.64 9.59
CA THR A 98 8.49 5.01 10.91
C THR A 98 7.22 5.41 11.64
N ILE A 99 6.56 4.45 12.28
CA ILE A 99 5.49 4.68 13.26
C ILE A 99 5.97 4.30 14.64
N THR A 100 5.73 5.19 15.61
CA THR A 100 6.10 4.97 17.01
C THR A 100 5.03 4.16 17.72
N ILE A 101 5.47 3.17 18.50
CA ILE A 101 4.62 2.26 19.25
C ILE A 101 4.72 2.60 20.73
N ALA A 102 3.64 3.13 21.31
CA ALA A 102 3.63 3.65 22.68
C ALA A 102 3.39 2.56 23.75
N ASN A 103 2.84 1.41 23.38
CA ASN A 103 2.53 0.32 24.30
C ASN A 103 2.69 -1.06 23.63
N ASN A 104 2.75 -2.11 24.44
CA ASN A 104 3.00 -3.48 23.95
C ASN A 104 1.79 -4.11 23.25
N LYS A 105 0.57 -3.63 23.51
CA LYS A 105 -0.63 -4.12 22.84
C LYS A 105 -0.66 -3.66 21.38
N ASP A 106 -0.26 -2.42 21.14
CA ASP A 106 -0.12 -1.88 19.79
C ASP A 106 0.98 -2.64 19.03
N TYR A 107 2.06 -3.03 19.71
CA TYR A 107 3.13 -3.83 19.10
C TYR A 107 2.61 -5.13 18.46
N GLU A 108 1.69 -5.85 19.12
CA GLU A 108 1.08 -7.07 18.56
C GLU A 108 0.31 -6.79 17.26
N ASN A 109 -0.39 -5.66 17.18
CA ASN A 109 -1.06 -5.24 15.95
C ASN A 109 -0.06 -5.00 14.81
N PHE A 110 1.08 -4.37 15.10
CA PHE A 110 2.14 -4.13 14.13
C PHE A 110 2.86 -5.41 13.71
N THR A 111 3.10 -6.36 14.63
CA THR A 111 3.65 -7.68 14.30
C THR A 111 2.72 -8.46 13.37
N ARG A 112 1.41 -8.38 13.58
CA ARG A 112 0.43 -8.99 12.67
C ARG A 112 0.45 -8.35 11.27
N LEU A 113 0.57 -7.02 11.18
CA LEU A 113 0.73 -6.33 9.89
C LEU A 113 2.02 -6.73 9.19
N GLU A 114 3.13 -6.86 9.92
CA GLU A 114 4.41 -7.32 9.37
C GLU A 114 4.27 -8.69 8.71
N GLN A 115 3.66 -9.65 9.42
CA GLN A 115 3.38 -10.99 8.89
C GLN A 115 2.47 -10.95 7.67
N LEU A 116 1.42 -10.09 7.69
CA LEU A 116 0.52 -9.92 6.57
C LEU A 116 1.25 -9.38 5.33
N ILE A 117 2.12 -8.38 5.49
CA ILE A 117 2.88 -7.81 4.38
C ILE A 117 3.81 -8.86 3.77
N TYR A 118 4.56 -9.60 4.59
CA TYR A 118 5.42 -10.68 4.08
C TYR A 118 4.64 -11.80 3.42
N LYS A 119 3.43 -12.12 3.91
CA LYS A 119 2.55 -13.08 3.24
C LYS A 119 2.17 -12.58 1.84
N LEU A 120 1.71 -11.33 1.74
CA LEU A 120 1.30 -10.73 0.46
C LEU A 120 2.47 -10.57 -0.53
N GLN A 121 3.70 -10.39 -0.05
CA GLN A 121 4.90 -10.38 -0.90
C GLN A 121 5.17 -11.73 -1.56
N ASN A 122 4.92 -12.82 -0.83
CA ASN A 122 5.18 -14.19 -1.26
C ASN A 122 4.00 -14.81 -2.01
N GLU A 123 2.82 -14.19 -1.97
CA GLU A 123 1.69 -14.63 -2.78
C GLU A 123 2.03 -14.43 -4.27
N PRO A 124 1.94 -15.49 -5.10
CA PRO A 124 2.07 -15.32 -6.54
C PRO A 124 1.04 -14.28 -6.95
N SER A 125 1.52 -13.23 -7.62
CA SER A 125 0.66 -12.14 -8.06
C SER A 125 -0.30 -12.68 -9.11
N VAL A 126 -1.42 -13.25 -8.67
CA VAL A 126 -2.59 -13.41 -9.52
C VAL A 126 -2.91 -11.99 -9.92
N PRO A 127 -2.89 -11.64 -11.22
CA PRO A 127 -3.23 -10.30 -11.67
C PRO A 127 -4.60 -9.97 -11.09
N SER A 128 -4.61 -9.14 -10.05
CA SER A 128 -5.83 -8.71 -9.41
C SER A 128 -6.57 -7.93 -10.48
N THR A 129 -7.69 -8.49 -10.90
CA THR A 129 -8.69 -7.80 -11.71
C THR A 129 -9.26 -6.72 -10.81
N ILE A 130 -8.53 -5.61 -10.69
CA ILE A 130 -9.03 -4.41 -10.03
C ILE A 130 -10.17 -3.92 -10.93
N ALA A 131 -11.38 -3.93 -10.38
CA ALA A 131 -12.50 -3.20 -10.94
C ALA A 131 -12.14 -1.71 -10.91
N PRO A 132 -12.04 -1.03 -12.06
CA PRO A 132 -11.89 0.41 -12.06
C PRO A 132 -13.26 1.03 -11.80
N THR A 133 -13.36 1.76 -10.70
CA THR A 133 -14.47 2.69 -10.49
C THR A 133 -14.00 4.05 -11.03
N ASN A 134 -14.61 4.46 -12.14
CA ASN A 134 -14.51 5.76 -12.82
C ASN A 134 -13.14 6.26 -13.33
N GLN A 135 -12.77 5.88 -14.56
CA GLN A 135 -12.05 6.76 -15.52
C GLN A 135 -12.46 6.44 -16.97
N THR A 136 -13.49 7.12 -17.47
CA THR A 136 -14.19 6.84 -18.74
C THR A 136 -13.43 7.23 -20.03
N VAL A 137 -12.10 7.14 -20.08
CA VAL A 137 -11.36 7.28 -21.35
C VAL A 137 -10.10 6.40 -21.39
N GLU A 138 -9.39 6.28 -20.26
CA GLU A 138 -8.19 5.44 -20.13
C GLU A 138 -8.50 3.93 -20.05
N ASP A 139 -9.69 3.59 -19.54
CA ASP A 139 -10.17 2.21 -19.42
C ASP A 139 -10.45 1.54 -20.77
N GLU A 140 -10.82 2.32 -21.79
CA GLU A 140 -11.21 1.77 -23.10
C GLU A 140 -9.99 1.43 -23.96
N LEU A 141 -8.92 2.23 -23.85
CA LEU A 141 -7.61 1.89 -24.40
C LEU A 141 -7.03 0.65 -23.70
N SER A 142 -7.16 0.55 -22.37
CA SER A 142 -6.73 -0.63 -21.61
C SER A 142 -7.50 -1.90 -21.99
N LYS A 143 -8.79 -1.78 -22.38
CA LYS A 143 -9.59 -2.90 -22.92
C LYS A 143 -9.13 -3.30 -24.32
N LEU A 144 -8.74 -2.35 -25.17
CA LEU A 144 -8.17 -2.64 -26.48
C LEU A 144 -6.82 -3.37 -26.38
N GLU A 145 -5.97 -2.98 -25.43
CA GLU A 145 -4.70 -3.67 -25.18
C GLU A 145 -4.90 -5.12 -24.73
N LYS A 146 -5.86 -5.37 -23.83
CA LYS A 146 -6.22 -6.74 -23.41
C LYS A 146 -6.78 -7.57 -24.57
N LEU A 147 -7.61 -6.98 -25.42
CA LEU A 147 -8.12 -7.67 -26.61
C LEU A 147 -7.00 -8.01 -27.60
N ALA A 148 -6.02 -7.12 -27.77
CA ALA A 148 -4.86 -7.38 -28.63
C ALA A 148 -4.02 -8.54 -28.10
N GLN A 149 -3.78 -8.58 -26.78
CA GLN A 149 -3.08 -9.69 -26.12
C GLN A 149 -3.81 -11.03 -26.28
N LEU A 150 -5.14 -11.05 -26.14
CA LEU A 150 -5.94 -12.28 -26.33
C LEU A 150 -5.90 -12.79 -27.78
N LYS A 151 -5.87 -11.88 -28.75
CA LYS A 151 -5.71 -12.21 -30.18
C LYS A 151 -4.32 -12.77 -30.45
N ASP A 152 -3.28 -12.14 -29.90
CA ASP A 152 -1.88 -12.58 -30.08
C ASP A 152 -1.61 -13.92 -29.39
N GLN A 153 -2.36 -14.24 -28.33
CA GLN A 153 -2.37 -15.56 -27.67
C GLN A 153 -3.21 -16.61 -28.41
N GLY A 154 -3.88 -16.25 -29.51
CA GLY A 154 -4.73 -17.16 -30.28
C GLY A 154 -6.02 -17.61 -29.57
N ILE A 155 -6.40 -16.92 -28.49
CA ILE A 155 -7.59 -17.25 -27.67
C ILE A 155 -8.87 -16.76 -28.36
N ILE A 156 -8.78 -15.67 -29.12
CA ILE A 156 -9.87 -15.13 -29.93
C ILE A 156 -9.45 -15.05 -31.39
N SER A 157 -10.40 -15.26 -32.30
CA SER A 157 -10.16 -15.14 -33.74
C SER A 157 -10.03 -13.67 -34.17
N LEU A 158 -9.44 -13.45 -35.35
CA LEU A 158 -9.28 -12.11 -35.93
C LEU A 158 -10.63 -11.39 -36.11
N GLU A 159 -11.66 -12.13 -36.51
CA GLU A 159 -13.01 -11.60 -36.72
C GLU A 159 -13.68 -11.17 -35.40
N GLU A 160 -13.51 -11.95 -34.33
CA GLU A 160 -14.04 -11.63 -33.00
C GLU A 160 -13.34 -10.41 -32.39
N PHE A 161 -12.03 -10.27 -32.63
CA PHE A 161 -11.27 -9.10 -32.21
C PHE A 161 -11.76 -7.83 -32.90
N GLU A 162 -11.96 -7.86 -34.22
CA GLU A 162 -12.41 -6.69 -34.98
C GLU A 162 -13.84 -6.24 -34.60
N ALA A 163 -14.73 -7.19 -34.33
CA ALA A 163 -16.09 -6.89 -33.87
C ALA A 163 -16.08 -6.13 -32.52
N LYS A 164 -15.30 -6.62 -31.54
CA LYS A 164 -15.21 -5.98 -30.22
C LYS A 164 -14.45 -4.66 -30.24
N LYS A 165 -13.43 -4.53 -31.08
CA LYS A 165 -12.70 -3.28 -31.28
C LYS A 165 -13.61 -2.16 -31.77
N LYS A 166 -14.48 -2.45 -32.76
CA LYS A 166 -15.45 -1.47 -33.29
C LYS A 166 -16.49 -1.07 -32.23
N GLU A 167 -16.95 -2.01 -31.41
CA GLU A 167 -17.91 -1.71 -30.34
C GLU A 167 -17.34 -0.73 -29.29
N ILE A 168 -16.07 -0.90 -28.92
CA ILE A 168 -15.39 -0.03 -27.96
C ILE A 168 -15.14 1.35 -28.56
N LEU A 169 -14.67 1.42 -29.81
CA LEU A 169 -14.42 2.69 -30.52
C LEU A 169 -15.67 3.52 -30.80
N PHE A 170 -16.87 2.92 -30.77
CA PHE A 170 -18.13 3.63 -30.98
C PHE A 170 -18.78 4.14 -29.67
N LYS A 171 -18.26 3.70 -28.51
CA LYS A 171 -18.73 4.13 -27.18
C LYS A 171 -17.93 5.31 -26.60
N VAL A 172 -16.81 5.67 -27.24
CA VAL A 172 -16.01 6.91 -27.04
C VAL A 172 -16.60 8.04 -27.88
#